data_AF-A0A2D5V234-F1
#
_entry.id   AF-A0A2D5V234-F1
#
_cell.length_a   1.000
_cell.length_b   1.000
_cell.length_c   1.000
_cell.angle_alpha   90.00
_cell.angle_beta   90.00
_cell.angle_gamma   90.00
#
_symmetry.space_group_name_H-M   'P 1'
#
loop_
_entity.id
_entity.type
_entity.pdbx_description
1 polymer ?
#
loop_
_entity_poly.entity_id
_entity_poly.type
_entity_poly.pdbx_seq_one_letter_code
_entity_poly.pdbx_strand_id
1 'polypeptide(L)'
;MNISIIRSIYFSFIILLSVSCKNESKELKLARFNDIFLYKSELINEIPITLNEKDSAIFADNYIHKWLVDQMIMEKSEEMIPLKFNNVEKKNK
;
A
#
# COMPACT_ATOMS: atom_id res chain seq x y z
N MET A 1 -27.83 -21.23 -37.33
CA MET A 1 -26.61 -20.92 -36.56
C MET A 1 -25.88 -22.23 -36.29
N ASN A 2 -24.71 -22.46 -36.91
CA ASN A 2 -24.09 -23.79 -36.95
C ASN A 2 -23.63 -24.25 -35.56
N ILE A 3 -23.89 -25.52 -35.20
CA ILE A 3 -23.51 -26.11 -33.91
C ILE A 3 -22.00 -25.97 -33.62
N SER A 4 -21.16 -26.00 -34.67
CA SER A 4 -19.71 -25.76 -34.57
C SER A 4 -19.35 -24.33 -34.15
N ILE A 5 -20.14 -23.34 -34.56
CA ILE A 5 -19.92 -21.92 -34.18
C ILE A 5 -20.23 -21.75 -32.70
N ILE A 6 -21.32 -22.36 -32.21
CA ILE A 6 -21.70 -22.34 -30.79
C ILE A 6 -20.61 -22.98 -29.93
N ARG A 7 -20.05 -24.11 -30.38
CA ARG A 7 -18.97 -24.81 -29.67
C ARG A 7 -17.66 -24.02 -29.64
N SER A 8 -17.37 -23.28 -30.71
CA SER A 8 -16.20 -22.39 -30.80
C SER A 8 -16.34 -21.16 -29.90
N ILE A 9 -17.53 -20.55 -29.83
CA ILE A 9 -17.83 -19.44 -28.92
C ILE A 9 -17.69 -19.89 -27.46
N TYR A 10 -18.19 -21.08 -27.12
CA TYR A 10 -18.10 -21.62 -25.77
C TYR A 10 -16.64 -21.85 -25.33
N PHE A 11 -15.81 -22.37 -26.24
CA PHE A 11 -14.37 -22.52 -26.00
C PHE A 11 -13.67 -21.17 -25.81
N SER A 12 -14.00 -20.17 -26.63
CA SER A 12 -13.44 -18.82 -26.51
C SER A 12 -13.83 -18.15 -25.19
N PHE A 13 -15.05 -18.39 -24.69
CA PHE A 13 -15.54 -17.84 -23.43
C PHE A 13 -14.81 -18.44 -22.21
N ILE A 14 -14.52 -19.74 -22.24
CA ILE A 14 -13.76 -20.42 -21.18
C ILE A 14 -12.31 -19.92 -21.10
N ILE A 15 -11.67 -19.66 -22.25
CA ILE A 15 -10.30 -19.12 -22.30
C ILE A 15 -10.24 -17.71 -21.69
N LEU A 16 -11.26 -16.88 -21.93
CA LEU A 16 -11.32 -15.51 -21.42
C LEU A 16 -11.40 -15.43 -19.88
N LEU A 17 -11.97 -16.45 -19.23
CA LEU A 17 -12.15 -16.50 -17.77
C LEU A 17 -10.85 -16.83 -16.99
N SER A 18 -9.76 -17.19 -17.66
CA SER A 18 -8.55 -17.71 -17.01
C SER A 18 -7.47 -16.67 -16.71
N VAL A 19 -7.69 -15.38 -16.98
CA VAL A 19 -6.63 -14.34 -16.95
C VAL A 19 -6.38 -13.71 -15.56
N SER A 20 -7.17 -14.02 -14.52
CA SER A 20 -7.02 -13.35 -13.22
C SER A 20 -6.25 -14.17 -12.18
N CYS A 21 -4.99 -14.49 -12.45
CA CYS A 21 -4.03 -14.89 -11.40
C CYS A 21 -3.14 -13.69 -11.04
N LYS A 22 -3.53 -12.92 -10.03
CA LYS A 22 -2.63 -11.95 -9.38
C LYS A 22 -1.78 -12.70 -8.37
N ASN A 23 -0.48 -12.81 -8.62
CA ASN A 23 0.49 -13.28 -7.65
C ASN A 23 0.76 -12.14 -6.66
N GLU A 24 -0.18 -11.90 -5.73
CA GLU A 24 0.07 -11.00 -4.62
C GLU A 24 1.08 -11.69 -3.70
N SER A 25 2.35 -11.30 -3.84
CA SER A 25 3.32 -11.46 -2.75
C SER A 25 2.67 -10.80 -1.54
N LYS A 26 2.25 -11.62 -0.56
CA LYS A 26 1.65 -11.15 0.69
C LYS A 26 2.69 -10.40 1.48
N GLU A 27 2.86 -9.12 1.14
CA GLU A 27 3.75 -8.23 1.83
C GLU A 27 3.34 -8.16 3.30
N LEU A 28 4.31 -8.35 4.20
CA LEU A 28 4.04 -8.45 5.61
C LEU A 28 3.68 -7.06 6.16
N LYS A 29 2.47 -6.94 6.72
CA LYS A 29 1.97 -5.74 7.39
C LYS A 29 2.44 -5.75 8.83
N LEU A 30 3.13 -4.68 9.25
CA LEU A 30 3.69 -4.52 10.59
C LEU A 30 2.78 -3.69 11.50
N ALA A 31 2.16 -2.64 10.97
CA ALA A 31 1.23 -1.78 11.68
C ALA A 31 0.11 -1.28 10.75
N ARG A 32 -0.96 -0.75 11.35
CA ARG A 32 -2.13 -0.22 10.65
C ARG A 32 -2.62 1.05 11.34
N PHE A 33 -2.94 2.07 10.55
CA PHE A 33 -3.65 3.27 10.97
C PHE A 33 -4.77 3.56 9.95
N ASN A 34 -6.04 3.45 10.36
CA ASN A 34 -7.19 3.50 9.45
C ASN A 34 -7.01 2.54 8.25
N ASP A 35 -6.91 3.06 7.02
CA ASP A 35 -6.71 2.28 5.80
C ASP A 35 -5.25 2.27 5.30
N ILE A 36 -4.34 2.85 6.07
CA ILE A 36 -2.91 2.93 5.78
C ILE A 36 -2.20 1.81 6.56
N PHE A 37 -1.30 1.12 5.89
CA PHE A 37 -0.50 0.03 6.46
C PHE A 37 0.98 0.39 6.39
N LEU A 38 1.72 0.04 7.44
CA LEU A 38 3.18 0.00 7.42
C LEU A 38 3.62 -1.40 6.98
N TYR A 39 4.34 -1.47 5.88
CA TYR A 39 4.85 -2.72 5.35
C TYR A 39 6.28 -3.01 5.81
N LYS A 40 6.65 -4.29 5.84
CA LYS A 40 7.99 -4.71 6.24
C LYS A 40 9.08 -4.16 5.32
N SER A 41 8.80 -4.02 4.02
CA SER A 41 9.76 -3.46 3.06
C SER A 41 10.13 -2.03 3.41
N GLU A 42 9.15 -1.21 3.77
CA GLU A 42 9.32 0.18 4.19
C GLU A 42 10.22 0.25 5.42
N LEU A 43 9.94 -0.56 6.46
CA LEU A 43 10.77 -0.59 7.65
C LEU A 43 12.22 -1.05 7.35
N ILE A 44 12.40 -2.10 6.55
CA ILE A 44 13.74 -2.62 6.23
C ILE A 44 14.62 -1.56 5.56
N ASN A 45 14.03 -0.74 4.68
CA ASN A 45 14.76 0.31 3.98
C ASN A 45 15.24 1.43 4.92
N GLU A 46 14.62 1.57 6.09
CA GLU A 46 14.92 2.62 7.08
C GLU A 46 15.89 2.15 8.16
N ILE A 47 16.07 0.84 8.35
CA ILE A 47 16.99 0.29 9.35
C ILE A 47 18.45 0.50 8.89
N PRO A 48 19.30 1.18 9.68
CA PRO A 48 20.72 1.33 9.36
C PRO A 48 21.45 -0.01 9.37
N ILE A 49 22.23 -0.28 8.31
CA ILE A 49 23.02 -1.53 8.16
C ILE A 49 24.11 -1.72 9.22
N THR A 50 24.43 -0.68 9.99
CA THR A 50 25.49 -0.70 11.01
C THR A 50 25.01 -1.21 12.37
N LEU A 51 23.71 -1.39 12.56
CA LEU A 51 23.15 -1.84 13.83
C LEU A 51 23.34 -3.35 14.02
N ASN A 52 23.64 -3.75 15.26
CA ASN A 52 23.57 -5.17 15.63
C ASN A 52 22.09 -5.60 15.77
N GLU A 53 21.85 -6.89 15.97
CA GLU A 53 20.48 -7.44 16.05
C GLU A 53 19.63 -6.79 17.14
N LYS A 54 20.22 -6.56 18.33
CA LYS A 54 19.52 -5.98 19.47
C LYS A 54 19.13 -4.52 19.20
N ASP A 55 20.08 -3.74 18.70
CA ASP A 55 19.86 -2.33 18.39
C ASP A 55 18.90 -2.17 17.21
N SER A 56 18.94 -3.09 16.24
CA SER A 56 17.98 -3.14 15.13
C SER A 56 16.55 -3.40 15.61
N ALA A 57 16.36 -4.28 16.59
CA ALA A 57 15.05 -4.54 17.17
C ALA A 57 14.50 -3.32 17.93
N ILE A 58 15.36 -2.63 18.69
CA ILE A 58 14.98 -1.38 19.38
C ILE A 58 14.66 -0.28 18.36
N PHE A 59 15.45 -0.16 17.29
CA PHE A 59 15.18 0.79 16.21
C PHE A 59 13.82 0.51 15.55
N ALA A 60 13.53 -0.76 15.24
CA ALA A 60 12.27 -1.15 14.63
C ALA A 60 11.06 -0.75 15.49
N ASP A 61 11.11 -1.00 16.80
CA ASP A 61 10.05 -0.63 17.73
C ASP A 61 9.84 0.91 17.76
N ASN A 62 10.94 1.67 17.89
CA ASN A 62 10.90 3.13 17.88
C ASN A 62 10.37 3.69 16.55
N TYR A 63 10.76 3.10 15.42
CA TYR A 63 10.31 3.51 14.10
C TYR A 63 8.80 3.30 13.95
N ILE A 64 8.28 2.12 14.33
CA ILE A 64 6.85 1.82 14.27
C ILE A 64 6.05 2.79 15.14
N HIS A 65 6.55 3.08 16.36
CA HIS A 65 5.92 4.05 17.25
C HIS A 65 5.88 5.46 16.61
N LYS A 66 7.01 5.94 16.10
CA LYS A 66 7.10 7.23 15.41
C LYS A 66 6.16 7.29 14.21
N TRP A 67 6.13 6.24 13.40
CA TRP A 67 5.26 6.15 12.22
C TRP A 67 3.79 6.32 12.62
N LEU A 68 3.32 5.65 13.68
CA LEU A 68 1.96 5.82 14.20
C LEU A 68 1.67 7.25 14.65
N VAL A 69 2.59 7.87 15.38
CA VAL A 69 2.46 9.27 15.82
C VAL A 69 2.37 10.22 14.62
N ASP A 70 3.20 10.02 13.60
CA ASP A 70 3.19 10.83 12.38
C ASP A 70 1.85 10.68 11.63
N GLN A 71 1.25 9.48 11.59
CA GLN A 71 -0.10 9.30 11.01
C GLN A 71 -1.18 10.06 11.79
N MET A 72 -1.16 9.99 13.13
CA MET A 72 -2.12 10.71 13.98
C MET A 72 -2.01 12.23 13.83
N ILE A 73 -0.77 12.75 13.74
CA ILE A 73 -0.52 14.18 13.51
C ILE A 73 -1.06 14.59 12.14
N MET A 74 -0.83 13.78 11.10
CA MET A 74 -1.34 14.06 9.76
C MET A 74 -2.87 14.15 9.75
N GLU A 75 -3.57 13.16 10.29
CA GLU A 75 -5.04 13.15 10.38
C GLU A 75 -5.57 14.39 11.12
N LYS A 76 -4.97 14.72 12.27
CA LYS A 76 -5.36 15.90 13.03
C LYS A 76 -5.07 17.20 12.28
N SER A 77 -3.99 17.26 11.51
CA SER A 77 -3.68 18.43 10.70
C SER A 77 -4.71 18.62 9.59
N GLU A 78 -5.15 17.55 8.94
CA GLU A 78 -6.19 17.57 7.91
C GLU A 78 -7.54 18.04 8.47
N GLU A 79 -7.91 17.58 9.67
CA GLU A 79 -9.12 18.04 10.37
C GLU A 79 -9.08 19.55 10.72
N MET A 80 -7.89 20.07 11.03
CA MET A 80 -7.70 21.45 11.45
C MET A 80 -7.51 22.44 10.29
N ILE A 81 -7.21 21.96 9.08
CA ILE A 81 -7.15 22.82 7.90
C ILE A 81 -8.59 23.25 7.56
N PRO A 82 -8.95 24.55 7.70
CA PRO A 82 -10.26 24.99 7.25
C PRO A 82 -10.39 24.65 5.76
N LEU A 83 -11.59 24.23 5.32
CA LEU A 83 -11.98 23.81 3.95
C LEU A 83 -11.63 24.80 2.81
N LYS A 84 -10.86 25.85 3.10
CA LYS A 84 -10.59 27.04 2.29
C LYS A 84 -9.12 27.14 1.85
N PHE A 85 -8.47 26.02 1.54
CA PHE A 85 -7.22 26.03 0.75
C PHE A 85 -7.23 24.96 -0.37
N ASN A 86 -8.37 24.75 -1.03
CA ASN A 86 -8.45 23.91 -2.25
C ASN A 86 -7.81 24.55 -3.50
N ASN A 87 -7.13 25.69 -3.40
CA ASN A 87 -6.53 26.38 -4.55
C ASN A 87 -5.08 26.81 -4.27
N VAL A 88 -4.20 25.90 -3.85
CA VAL A 88 -2.75 26.17 -4.05
C VAL A 88 -2.48 26.00 -5.54
N GLU A 89 -2.70 27.09 -6.28
CA GLU A 89 -2.28 27.22 -7.67
C GLU A 89 -0.84 26.74 -7.78
N LYS A 90 -0.65 25.60 -8.46
CA LYS A 90 0.66 25.20 -8.97
C LYS A 90 1.12 26.29 -9.93
N LYS A 91 1.85 27.28 -9.43
CA LYS A 91 2.67 28.14 -10.27
C LYS A 91 3.83 27.29 -10.78
N ASN A 92 3.61 26.69 -11.95
CA ASN A 92 4.68 26.15 -12.79
C ASN A 92 5.69 27.28 -13.04
N LYS A 93 6.94 27.03 -12.71
CA LYS A 93 8.08 27.84 -13.13
C LYS A 93 8.87 27.06 -14.17
#